data_AF-J2WGR9-F1
#
_entry.id   AF-J2WGR9-F1
#
_cell.length_a   1.000
_cell.length_b   1.000
_cell.length_c   1.000
_cell.angle_alpha   90.00
_cell.angle_beta   90.00
_cell.angle_gamma   90.00
#
_symmetry.space_group_name_H-M   'P 1'
#
loop_
_entity.id
_entity.type
_entity.pdbx_description
1 polymer ?
#
loop_
_entity_poly.entity_id
_entity_poly.type
_entity_poly.pdbx_seq_one_letter_code
_entity_poly.pdbx_strand_id
1 'polypeptide(L)'
;MSSGDETAPKSKRGGKRPGAGRKPKGHKATSALPALDLEAALAAPAPDDIESTAQAYSRGAIASLVKQLCHGKSESSKVNAANAILDRGYGKPSVDVGGLSQLSLFGGIRPAAVVGDEIRVEARKYANLAIEVLGSIATRGETESARVSAAKSLLDRGVGTVQVAKVPEGLQPKTLGKKEEAAVAARNAAAGKYAPPPAPGARRIETVQ
;
A
#
# COMPACT_ATOMS: atom_id res chain seq x y z
N MET A 1 33.24 -25.70 -55.34
CA MET A 1 32.07 -25.89 -54.45
C MET A 1 32.57 -26.03 -53.02
N SER A 2 32.50 -24.97 -52.24
CA SER A 2 32.54 -25.02 -50.77
C SER A 2 31.83 -23.76 -50.28
N SER A 3 30.59 -23.95 -49.86
CA SER A 3 29.67 -22.93 -49.34
C SER A 3 30.00 -22.66 -47.88
N GLY A 4 30.46 -21.44 -47.58
CA GLY A 4 30.59 -20.93 -46.22
C GLY A 4 29.21 -20.55 -45.68
N ASP A 5 28.79 -21.20 -44.61
CA ASP A 5 27.56 -20.90 -43.88
C ASP A 5 27.82 -19.72 -42.93
N GLU A 6 27.49 -18.50 -43.36
CA GLU A 6 27.45 -17.31 -42.48
C GLU A 6 26.18 -17.35 -41.62
N THR A 7 26.35 -17.57 -40.31
CA THR A 7 25.24 -17.52 -39.36
C THR A 7 24.90 -16.07 -38.99
N ALA A 8 23.72 -15.61 -39.43
CA ALA A 8 23.20 -14.28 -39.15
C ALA A 8 22.96 -14.03 -37.64
N PRO A 9 23.30 -12.84 -37.09
CA PRO A 9 23.08 -12.53 -35.69
C PRO A 9 21.59 -12.29 -35.39
N LYS A 10 21.01 -13.14 -34.53
CA LYS A 10 19.63 -12.99 -34.03
C LYS A 10 19.44 -11.62 -33.35
N SER A 11 18.38 -10.93 -33.73
CA SER A 11 18.06 -9.57 -33.30
C SER A 11 17.81 -9.49 -31.78
N LYS A 12 18.60 -8.66 -31.09
CA LYS A 12 18.46 -8.32 -29.66
C LYS A 12 17.29 -7.33 -29.46
N ARG A 13 16.06 -7.69 -29.81
CA ARG A 13 14.87 -6.89 -29.46
C ARG A 13 14.22 -7.46 -28.21
N GLY A 14 14.68 -7.00 -27.06
CA GLY A 14 14.14 -7.35 -25.76
C GLY A 14 15.05 -6.87 -24.65
N GLY A 15 15.01 -5.56 -24.36
CA GLY A 15 15.76 -4.97 -23.26
C GLY A 15 15.44 -5.70 -21.95
N LYS A 16 16.48 -6.17 -21.28
CA LYS A 16 16.43 -6.87 -19.99
C LYS A 16 15.93 -5.88 -18.93
N ARG A 17 14.62 -5.71 -18.81
CA ARG A 17 14.03 -4.96 -17.70
C ARG A 17 14.32 -5.73 -16.41
N PRO A 18 14.78 -5.07 -15.33
CA PRO A 18 14.88 -5.72 -14.03
C PRO A 18 13.51 -6.32 -13.68
N GLY A 19 13.46 -7.64 -13.49
CA GLY A 19 12.23 -8.41 -13.20
C GLY A 19 11.61 -9.17 -14.38
N ALA A 20 11.97 -8.90 -15.63
CA ALA A 20 11.36 -9.52 -16.82
C ALA A 20 12.19 -10.68 -17.43
N GLY A 21 13.07 -11.30 -16.64
CA GLY A 21 13.89 -12.44 -17.08
C GLY A 21 13.32 -13.78 -16.60
N ARG A 22 13.51 -14.84 -17.40
CA ARG A 22 13.37 -16.22 -16.92
C ARG A 22 14.25 -16.38 -15.68
N LYS A 23 13.64 -16.72 -14.53
CA LYS A 23 14.38 -16.99 -13.30
C LYS A 23 15.45 -18.05 -13.58
N PRO A 24 16.68 -17.89 -13.05
CA PRO A 24 17.75 -18.86 -13.29
C PRO A 24 17.33 -20.26 -12.83
N LYS A 25 17.75 -21.28 -13.57
CA LYS A 25 17.51 -22.70 -13.24
C LYS A 25 18.08 -22.96 -11.84
N GLY A 26 17.22 -23.33 -10.89
CA GLY A 26 17.60 -23.48 -9.46
C GLY A 26 17.15 -22.35 -8.53
N HIS A 27 16.45 -21.32 -9.04
CA HIS A 27 15.81 -20.32 -8.18
C HIS A 27 14.71 -20.99 -7.33
N LYS A 28 15.03 -21.34 -6.08
CA LYS A 28 14.03 -21.75 -5.09
C LYS A 28 13.06 -20.60 -4.88
N ALA A 29 11.78 -20.81 -5.18
CA ALA A 29 10.77 -19.80 -4.90
C ALA A 29 10.74 -19.55 -3.39
N THR A 30 10.92 -18.30 -2.97
CA THR A 30 10.76 -17.86 -1.58
C THR A 30 9.32 -18.00 -1.06
N SER A 31 8.42 -18.59 -1.85
CA SER A 31 7.00 -18.80 -1.55
C SER A 31 6.71 -20.13 -0.85
N ALA A 32 7.68 -21.05 -0.77
CA ALA A 32 7.48 -22.24 0.05
C ALA A 32 7.68 -21.83 1.51
N LEU A 33 6.61 -21.82 2.32
CA LEU A 33 6.67 -21.80 3.79
C LEU A 33 7.39 -23.09 4.20
N PRO A 34 8.73 -23.10 4.33
CA PRO A 34 9.50 -24.32 4.17
C PRO A 34 9.49 -25.20 5.43
N ALA A 35 8.73 -24.80 6.45
CA ALA A 35 8.68 -25.43 7.77
C ALA A 35 7.25 -25.57 8.31
N LEU A 36 6.22 -25.29 7.51
CA LEU A 36 4.83 -25.48 7.93
C LEU A 36 4.35 -26.84 7.45
N ASP A 37 4.07 -27.73 8.39
CA ASP A 37 3.44 -29.02 8.11
C ASP A 37 1.97 -28.79 7.75
N LEU A 38 1.69 -28.74 6.44
CA LEU A 38 0.35 -28.44 5.91
C LEU A 38 -0.65 -29.54 6.26
N GLU A 39 -0.21 -30.80 6.30
CA GLU A 39 -1.09 -31.93 6.60
C GLU A 39 -1.51 -31.89 8.07
N ALA A 40 -0.55 -31.66 8.98
CA ALA A 40 -0.86 -31.49 10.40
C ALA A 40 -1.73 -30.25 10.67
N ALA A 41 -1.46 -29.13 10.00
CA ALA A 41 -2.22 -27.89 10.19
C ALA A 41 -3.68 -27.99 9.71
N LEU A 42 -3.94 -28.76 8.64
CA LEU A 42 -5.29 -28.98 8.11
C LEU A 42 -6.05 -30.11 8.86
N ALA A 43 -5.34 -31.05 9.46
CA ALA A 43 -5.93 -32.12 10.27
C ALA A 43 -6.30 -31.67 11.69
N ALA A 44 -5.70 -30.58 12.19
CA ALA A 44 -6.04 -30.02 13.49
C ALA A 44 -7.51 -29.54 13.52
N PRO A 45 -8.25 -29.76 14.63
CA PRO A 45 -9.60 -29.24 14.76
C PRO A 45 -9.60 -27.70 14.69
N ALA A 46 -10.69 -27.13 14.19
CA ALA A 46 -10.86 -25.68 14.19
C ALA A 46 -10.76 -25.15 15.64
N PRO A 47 -9.99 -24.09 15.90
CA PRO A 47 -9.86 -23.55 17.25
C PRO A 47 -11.19 -22.96 17.70
N ASP A 48 -11.59 -23.27 18.93
CA ASP A 48 -12.80 -22.72 19.56
C ASP A 48 -12.69 -21.19 19.74
N ASP A 49 -11.47 -20.71 20.00
CA ASP A 49 -11.14 -19.29 20.09
C ASP A 49 -9.89 -18.95 19.26
N ILE A 50 -10.13 -18.20 18.19
CA ILE A 50 -9.09 -17.71 17.28
C ILE A 50 -8.21 -16.66 17.97
N GLU A 51 -8.75 -15.87 18.89
CA GLU A 51 -8.03 -14.77 19.54
C GLU A 51 -6.93 -15.31 20.45
N SER A 52 -7.26 -16.25 21.34
CA SER A 52 -6.30 -16.94 22.20
C SER A 52 -5.20 -17.64 21.38
N THR A 53 -5.59 -18.34 20.30
CA THR A 53 -4.64 -19.03 19.42
C THR A 53 -3.69 -18.04 18.74
N ALA A 54 -4.19 -16.92 18.22
CA ALA A 54 -3.36 -15.88 17.61
C ALA A 54 -2.46 -15.18 18.63
N GLN A 55 -2.95 -14.99 19.86
CA GLN A 55 -2.19 -14.37 20.95
C GLN A 55 -0.99 -15.23 21.35
N ALA A 56 -1.06 -16.56 21.27
CA ALA A 56 0.08 -17.45 21.54
C ALA A 56 1.29 -17.15 20.62
N TYR A 57 1.04 -16.71 19.38
CA TYR A 57 2.11 -16.39 18.41
C TYR A 57 2.59 -14.93 18.46
N SER A 58 2.00 -14.10 19.30
CA SER A 58 2.23 -12.64 19.30
C SER A 58 3.68 -12.24 19.61
N ARG A 59 4.32 -12.86 20.61
CA ARG A 59 5.74 -12.60 20.96
C ARG A 59 6.67 -12.97 19.80
N GLY A 60 6.46 -14.15 19.21
CA GLY A 60 7.20 -14.60 18.02
C GLY A 60 7.00 -13.67 16.82
N ALA A 61 5.78 -13.15 16.64
CA ALA A 61 5.49 -12.16 15.61
C ALA A 61 6.25 -10.85 15.84
N ILE A 62 6.31 -10.33 17.08
CA ILE A 62 7.12 -9.13 17.40
C ILE A 62 8.60 -9.39 17.09
N ALA A 63 9.16 -10.51 17.52
CA ALA A 63 10.55 -10.88 17.23
C ALA A 63 10.82 -10.94 15.71
N SER A 64 9.85 -11.45 14.93
CA SER A 64 9.95 -11.48 13.47
C SER A 64 9.95 -10.07 12.84
N LEU A 65 9.16 -9.13 13.37
CA LEU A 65 9.15 -7.73 12.93
C LEU A 65 10.48 -7.05 13.25
N VAL A 66 11.05 -7.29 14.44
CA VAL A 66 12.37 -6.77 14.82
C VAL A 66 13.45 -7.33 13.89
N LYS A 67 13.40 -8.63 13.56
CA LYS A 67 14.31 -9.23 12.58
C LYS A 67 14.17 -8.57 11.20
N GLN A 68 12.93 -8.25 10.80
CA GLN A 68 12.67 -7.55 9.54
C GLN A 68 13.19 -6.10 9.55
N LEU A 69 13.15 -5.40 10.69
CA LEU A 69 13.76 -4.07 10.82
C LEU A 69 15.28 -4.12 10.61
N CYS A 70 15.95 -5.06 11.27
CA CYS A 70 17.41 -5.17 11.22
C CYS A 70 17.92 -5.72 9.88
N HIS A 71 17.27 -6.77 9.36
CA HIS A 71 17.80 -7.57 8.24
C HIS A 71 16.90 -7.60 7.00
N GLY A 72 15.81 -6.83 7.00
CA GLY A 72 14.93 -6.75 5.84
C GLY A 72 15.66 -6.23 4.61
N LYS A 73 15.45 -6.89 3.46
CA LYS A 73 16.05 -6.45 2.17
C LYS A 73 15.36 -5.23 1.58
N SER A 74 14.06 -5.07 1.84
CA SER A 74 13.26 -3.97 1.32
C SER A 74 13.03 -2.91 2.39
N GLU A 75 13.31 -1.65 2.05
CA GLU A 75 13.03 -0.50 2.91
C GLU A 75 11.53 -0.39 3.22
N SER A 76 10.66 -0.66 2.24
CA SER A 76 9.21 -0.64 2.46
C SER A 76 8.79 -1.66 3.52
N SER A 77 9.43 -2.84 3.55
CA SER A 77 9.16 -3.84 4.57
C SER A 77 9.69 -3.42 5.95
N LYS A 78 10.81 -2.70 6.01
CA LYS A 78 11.31 -2.12 7.27
C LYS A 78 10.37 -1.05 7.80
N VAL A 79 9.88 -0.15 6.95
CA VAL A 79 8.89 0.87 7.32
C VAL A 79 7.62 0.23 7.85
N ASN A 80 7.10 -0.80 7.15
CA ASN A 80 5.91 -1.52 7.59
C ASN A 80 6.13 -2.23 8.93
N ALA A 81 7.31 -2.84 9.14
CA ALA A 81 7.65 -3.47 10.41
C ALA A 81 7.77 -2.45 11.56
N ALA A 82 8.38 -1.30 11.32
CA ALA A 82 8.46 -0.20 12.29
C ALA A 82 7.06 0.27 12.70
N ASN A 83 6.20 0.54 11.72
CA ASN A 83 4.84 0.98 11.95
C ASN A 83 4.04 -0.06 12.74
N ALA A 84 4.19 -1.35 12.40
CA ALA A 84 3.52 -2.44 13.08
C ALA A 84 3.91 -2.56 14.57
N ILE A 85 5.18 -2.30 14.91
CA ILE A 85 5.65 -2.29 16.30
C ILE A 85 5.11 -1.07 17.05
N LEU A 86 5.21 0.13 16.45
CA LEU A 86 4.76 1.37 17.07
C LEU A 86 3.24 1.37 17.30
N ASP A 87 2.46 0.89 16.32
CA ASP A 87 0.99 0.81 16.41
C ASP A 87 0.54 -0.14 17.54
N ARG A 88 1.32 -1.18 17.83
CA ARG A 88 1.04 -2.10 18.95
C ARG A 88 1.42 -1.50 20.29
N GLY A 89 2.53 -0.76 20.37
CA GLY A 89 2.99 -0.15 21.63
C GLY A 89 2.17 1.08 22.06
N TYR A 90 1.79 1.92 21.10
CA TYR A 90 1.22 3.26 21.35
C TYR A 90 -0.14 3.48 20.69
N GLY A 91 -0.63 2.52 19.90
CA GLY A 91 -1.84 2.69 19.10
C GLY A 91 -1.55 3.34 17.76
N LYS A 92 -2.58 3.34 16.89
CA LYS A 92 -2.50 4.00 15.58
C LYS A 92 -2.61 5.52 15.76
N PRO A 93 -1.85 6.32 14.99
CA PRO A 93 -2.04 7.77 14.96
C PRO A 93 -3.50 8.09 14.61
N SER A 94 -4.19 8.86 15.45
CA SER A 94 -5.56 9.31 15.19
C SER A 94 -5.58 10.77 14.76
N VAL A 95 -6.61 11.12 13.98
CA VAL A 95 -6.92 12.52 13.67
C VAL A 95 -7.64 13.08 14.88
N ASP A 96 -7.08 14.12 15.49
CA ASP A 96 -7.76 14.82 16.59
C ASP A 96 -8.88 15.66 15.98
N VAL A 97 -10.04 15.03 15.79
CA VAL A 97 -11.26 15.72 15.37
C VAL A 97 -11.87 16.26 16.65
N GLY A 98 -11.64 17.54 16.93
CA GLY A 98 -12.15 18.29 18.09
C GLY A 98 -13.68 18.40 18.23
N GLY A 99 -14.43 17.39 17.78
CA GLY A 99 -15.86 17.22 18.03
C GLY A 99 -16.32 15.76 18.18
N LEU A 100 -15.44 14.76 17.98
CA LEU A 100 -15.79 13.33 18.11
C LEU A 100 -15.04 12.64 19.25
N SER A 101 -13.96 13.23 19.78
CA SER A 101 -13.31 12.74 21.00
C SER A 101 -14.26 12.82 22.22
N GLN A 102 -15.27 13.69 22.21
CA GLN A 102 -16.34 13.72 23.23
C GLN A 102 -17.43 12.63 23.04
N LEU A 103 -17.57 12.04 21.85
CA LEU A 103 -18.54 10.96 21.61
C LEU A 103 -18.00 9.57 22.01
N SER A 104 -16.69 9.44 22.23
CA SER A 104 -16.15 8.27 22.95
C SER A 104 -16.54 8.25 24.43
N LEU A 105 -17.00 9.38 24.98
CA LEU A 105 -17.56 9.47 26.33
C LEU A 105 -19.03 8.98 26.39
N PHE A 106 -19.74 8.97 25.26
CA PHE A 106 -21.17 8.59 25.14
C PHE A 106 -21.37 7.22 24.48
N GLY A 107 -20.58 6.22 24.86
CA GLY A 107 -20.92 4.81 24.61
C GLY A 107 -20.48 4.23 23.27
N GLY A 108 -19.74 4.97 22.45
CA GLY A 108 -19.09 4.43 21.26
C GLY A 108 -17.79 3.71 21.59
N ILE A 109 -17.86 2.61 22.35
CA ILE A 109 -16.72 1.73 22.60
C ILE A 109 -16.30 1.17 21.23
N ARG A 110 -15.29 1.77 20.61
CA ARG A 110 -14.45 0.98 19.72
C ARG A 110 -13.81 -0.05 20.65
N PRO A 111 -14.02 -1.36 20.47
CA PRO A 111 -13.18 -2.31 21.15
C PRO A 111 -11.78 -2.03 20.59
N ALA A 112 -10.98 -1.29 21.35
CA ALA A 112 -9.54 -1.46 21.27
C ALA A 112 -9.38 -2.94 21.58
N ALA A 113 -9.19 -3.76 20.54
CA ALA A 113 -8.83 -5.15 20.71
C ALA A 113 -7.78 -5.15 21.81
N VAL A 114 -8.09 -5.81 22.93
CA VAL A 114 -7.28 -5.74 24.13
C VAL A 114 -5.99 -6.45 23.77
N VAL A 115 -5.07 -5.72 23.15
CA VAL A 115 -3.70 -6.16 22.97
C VAL A 115 -3.22 -6.33 24.40
N GLY A 116 -2.99 -7.58 24.80
CA GLY A 116 -2.56 -7.92 26.14
C GLY A 116 -1.43 -6.98 26.56
N ASP A 117 -1.50 -6.44 27.78
CA ASP A 117 -0.55 -5.42 28.24
C ASP A 117 0.91 -5.85 28.06
N GLU A 118 1.17 -7.15 28.18
CA GLU A 118 2.47 -7.78 27.90
C GLU A 118 3.00 -7.49 26.49
N ILE A 119 2.14 -7.60 25.47
CA ILE A 119 2.51 -7.38 24.05
C ILE A 119 2.78 -5.90 23.79
N ARG A 120 2.04 -5.01 24.47
CA ARG A 120 2.30 -3.57 24.41
C ARG A 120 3.64 -3.23 25.06
N VAL A 121 3.92 -3.79 26.23
CA VAL A 121 5.21 -3.60 26.93
C VAL A 121 6.36 -4.13 26.08
N GLU A 122 6.22 -5.30 25.46
CA GLU A 122 7.24 -5.87 24.59
C GLU A 122 7.47 -5.02 23.33
N ALA A 123 6.40 -4.57 22.67
CA ALA A 123 6.52 -3.67 21.51
C ALA A 123 7.19 -2.33 21.86
N ARG A 124 6.90 -1.77 23.05
CA ARG A 124 7.50 -0.51 23.52
C ARG A 124 9.02 -0.61 23.71
N LYS A 125 9.57 -1.78 24.07
CA LYS A 125 11.03 -1.98 24.19
C LYS A 125 11.76 -1.69 22.88
N TYR A 126 11.11 -1.98 21.75
CA TYR A 126 11.70 -1.80 20.41
C TYR A 126 11.30 -0.47 19.75
N ALA A 127 10.60 0.41 20.45
CA ALA A 127 10.09 1.66 19.88
C ALA A 127 11.21 2.59 19.40
N ASN A 128 12.25 2.77 20.22
CA ASN A 128 13.38 3.64 19.86
C ASN A 128 14.11 3.13 18.60
N LEU A 129 14.30 1.81 18.51
CA LEU A 129 14.87 1.17 17.32
C LEU A 129 14.01 1.44 16.08
N ALA A 130 12.69 1.29 16.20
CA ALA A 130 11.76 1.53 15.10
C ALA A 130 11.80 2.99 14.63
N ILE A 131 11.84 3.96 15.56
CA ILE A 131 11.94 5.40 15.26
C ILE A 131 13.28 5.71 14.56
N GLU A 132 14.39 5.17 15.06
CA GLU A 132 15.72 5.37 14.46
C GLU A 132 15.80 4.82 13.03
N VAL A 133 15.22 3.63 12.78
CA VAL A 133 15.15 3.05 11.44
C VAL A 133 14.30 3.92 10.51
N LEU A 134 13.14 4.41 10.97
CA LEU A 134 12.32 5.33 10.19
C LEU A 134 13.07 6.63 9.87
N GLY A 135 13.77 7.22 10.85
CA GLY A 135 14.57 8.42 10.65
C GLY A 135 15.71 8.22 9.64
N SER A 136 16.42 7.09 9.75
CA SER A 136 17.46 6.72 8.79
C SER A 136 16.91 6.51 7.38
N ILE A 137 15.75 5.88 7.22
CA ILE A 137 15.11 5.70 5.90
C ILE A 137 14.61 7.04 5.37
N ALA A 138 13.97 7.87 6.19
CA ALA A 138 13.46 9.18 5.76
C ALA A 138 14.57 10.08 5.19
N THR A 139 15.76 10.03 5.78
CA THR A 139 16.90 10.90 5.41
C THR A 139 17.81 10.29 4.35
N ARG A 140 18.10 8.99 4.44
CA ARG A 140 19.14 8.32 3.63
C ARG A 140 18.61 7.12 2.83
N GLY A 141 17.30 6.89 2.82
CA GLY A 141 16.71 5.74 2.15
C GLY A 141 16.98 5.76 0.64
N GLU A 142 17.19 4.60 0.04
CA GLU A 142 17.47 4.45 -1.38
C GLU A 142 16.22 4.77 -2.22
N THR A 143 15.05 4.32 -1.76
CA THR A 143 13.78 4.44 -2.50
C THR A 143 12.98 5.65 -2.03
N GLU A 144 12.61 6.52 -2.98
CA GLU A 144 11.84 7.74 -2.69
C GLU A 144 10.51 7.45 -1.99
N SER A 145 9.80 6.39 -2.43
CA SER A 145 8.55 5.98 -1.80
C SER A 145 8.72 5.55 -0.35
N ALA A 146 9.82 4.86 0.00
CA ALA A 146 10.10 4.51 1.39
C ALA A 146 10.49 5.74 2.20
N ARG A 147 11.27 6.68 1.65
CA ARG A 147 11.60 7.95 2.32
C ARG A 147 10.35 8.74 2.68
N VAL A 148 9.45 8.95 1.71
CA VAL A 148 8.18 9.67 1.91
C VAL A 148 7.30 8.96 2.92
N SER A 149 7.17 7.62 2.81
CA SER A 149 6.38 6.82 3.75
C SER A 149 6.92 6.89 5.18
N ALA A 150 8.24 6.80 5.35
CA ALA A 150 8.90 6.90 6.65
C ALA A 150 8.75 8.30 7.26
N ALA A 151 9.00 9.35 6.46
CA ALA A 151 8.84 10.74 6.89
C ALA A 151 7.40 11.03 7.32
N LYS A 152 6.42 10.62 6.51
CA LYS A 152 4.99 10.73 6.88
C LYS A 152 4.70 10.01 8.19
N SER A 153 5.21 8.78 8.35
CA SER A 153 4.99 7.97 9.55
C SER A 153 5.51 8.64 10.83
N LEU A 154 6.64 9.34 10.75
CA LEU A 154 7.19 10.14 11.85
C LEU A 154 6.34 11.39 12.13
N LEU A 155 5.93 12.10 11.09
CA LEU A 155 5.08 13.31 11.22
C LEU A 155 3.72 12.98 11.84
N ASP A 156 3.05 11.95 11.32
CA ASP A 156 1.73 11.50 11.81
C ASP A 156 1.78 11.18 13.32
N ARG A 157 2.93 10.73 13.83
CA ARG A 157 3.13 10.40 15.26
C ARG A 157 3.62 11.56 16.11
N GLY A 158 4.50 12.41 15.58
CA GLY A 158 5.11 13.51 16.33
C GLY A 158 4.28 14.79 16.33
N VAL A 159 3.57 15.05 15.24
CA VAL A 159 2.78 16.28 15.01
C VAL A 159 1.28 15.99 14.91
N GLY A 160 0.91 14.72 14.77
CA GLY A 160 -0.46 14.29 14.56
C GLY A 160 -0.80 14.13 13.08
N THR A 161 -1.94 13.51 12.80
CA THR A 161 -2.39 13.25 11.43
C THR A 161 -3.17 14.44 10.86
N VAL A 162 -2.82 14.86 9.64
CA VAL A 162 -3.48 15.97 8.95
C VAL A 162 -4.85 15.53 8.45
N GLN A 163 -5.87 16.37 8.64
CA GLN A 163 -7.21 16.10 8.11
C GLN A 163 -7.21 16.09 6.58
N VAL A 164 -7.96 15.17 5.99
CA VAL A 164 -8.29 15.26 4.57
C VAL A 164 -9.22 16.45 4.40
N ALA A 165 -8.78 17.46 3.64
CA ALA A 165 -9.58 18.66 3.38
C ALA A 165 -10.96 18.26 2.84
N LYS A 166 -12.01 18.55 3.59
CA LYS A 166 -13.38 18.41 3.12
C LYS A 166 -13.62 19.49 2.07
N VAL A 167 -13.78 19.09 0.82
CA VAL A 167 -14.25 20.01 -0.23
C VAL A 167 -15.64 20.49 0.17
N PRO A 168 -15.93 21.81 0.14
CA PRO A 168 -17.24 22.34 0.48
C PRO A 168 -18.34 21.62 -0.30
N GLU A 169 -19.40 21.28 0.43
CA GLU A 169 -20.55 20.53 -0.07
C GLU A 169 -21.18 21.29 -1.26
N GLY A 170 -21.04 20.72 -2.46
CA GLY A 170 -21.40 21.36 -3.73
C GLY A 170 -20.38 21.19 -4.86
N LEU A 171 -19.13 20.86 -4.52
CA LEU A 171 -18.02 20.66 -5.47
C LEU A 171 -17.44 19.24 -5.42
N GLN A 172 -18.23 18.24 -5.04
CA GLN A 172 -17.80 16.87 -5.27
C GLN A 172 -17.80 16.62 -6.79
N PRO A 173 -16.65 16.28 -7.40
CA PRO A 173 -16.66 15.82 -8.78
C PRO A 173 -17.50 14.56 -8.78
N LYS A 174 -18.70 14.66 -9.37
CA LYS A 174 -19.56 13.51 -9.62
C LYS A 174 -18.68 12.49 -10.30
N THR A 175 -18.47 11.32 -9.69
CA THR A 175 -17.73 10.23 -10.32
C THR A 175 -18.58 9.73 -11.46
N LEU A 176 -18.46 10.38 -12.63
CA LEU A 176 -19.18 10.01 -13.83
C LEU A 176 -18.75 8.59 -14.18
N GLY A 177 -19.73 7.72 -14.47
CA GLY A 177 -19.40 6.38 -14.94
C GLY A 177 -18.55 6.46 -16.20
N LYS A 178 -17.70 5.46 -16.48
CA LYS A 178 -16.80 5.44 -17.66
C LYS A 178 -17.50 5.79 -19.00
N LYS A 179 -18.80 5.52 -19.11
CA LYS A 179 -19.63 5.89 -20.28
C LYS A 179 -20.01 7.37 -20.32
N GLU A 180 -20.28 7.99 -19.18
CA GLU A 180 -20.60 9.41 -19.08
C GLU A 180 -19.34 10.27 -19.26
N GLU A 181 -18.19 9.83 -18.72
CA GLU A 181 -16.90 10.51 -18.91
C GLU A 181 -16.51 10.53 -20.40
N ALA A 182 -16.71 9.42 -21.12
CA ALA A 182 -16.51 9.36 -22.57
C ALA A 182 -17.48 10.26 -23.35
N ALA A 183 -18.76 10.32 -22.94
CA ALA A 183 -19.75 11.17 -23.59
C ALA A 183 -19.50 12.67 -23.37
N VAL A 184 -19.05 13.05 -22.17
CA VAL A 184 -18.68 14.44 -21.84
C VAL A 184 -17.38 14.83 -22.53
N ALA A 185 -16.38 13.95 -22.60
CA ALA A 185 -15.17 14.17 -23.38
C ALA A 185 -15.47 14.34 -24.89
N ALA A 186 -16.39 13.53 -25.45
CA ALA A 186 -16.82 13.65 -26.84
C ALA A 186 -17.56 14.98 -27.10
N ARG A 187 -18.43 15.42 -26.18
CA ARG A 187 -19.10 16.74 -26.29
C ARG A 187 -18.12 17.90 -26.23
N ASN A 188 -17.15 17.85 -25.32
CA ASN A 188 -16.13 18.90 -25.19
C ASN A 188 -15.15 18.90 -26.38
N ALA A 189 -14.87 17.74 -26.99
CA ALA A 189 -14.09 17.66 -28.22
C ALA A 189 -14.85 18.19 -29.45
N ALA A 190 -16.18 18.07 -29.47
CA ALA A 190 -17.04 18.61 -30.52
C ALA A 190 -17.34 20.12 -30.36
N ALA A 191 -17.20 20.66 -29.15
CA ALA A 191 -17.42 22.08 -28.85
C ALA A 191 -16.08 22.76 -28.51
N GLY A 192 -15.35 23.18 -29.55
CA GLY A 192 -14.09 23.90 -29.38
C GLY A 192 -13.58 24.50 -30.69
N LYS A 193 -12.56 25.35 -30.57
CA LYS A 193 -11.91 26.08 -31.69
C LYS A 193 -11.28 25.15 -32.75
N TYR A 194 -11.17 23.86 -32.46
CA TYR A 194 -10.62 22.80 -33.31
C TYR A 194 -11.65 21.69 -33.61
N ALA A 195 -12.95 21.98 -33.51
CA ALA A 195 -13.99 21.03 -33.91
C ALA A 195 -13.83 20.68 -35.40
N PRO A 196 -13.90 19.40 -35.80
CA PRO A 196 -13.83 19.02 -37.20
C PRO A 196 -15.01 19.66 -37.96
N PRO A 197 -14.79 20.18 -39.18
CA PRO A 197 -15.86 20.81 -39.95
C PRO A 197 -16.98 19.80 -40.20
N PRO A 198 -18.26 20.23 -40.20
CA PRO A 198 -19.37 19.34 -40.46
C PRO A 198 -19.22 18.71 -41.84
N ALA A 199 -19.57 17.42 -41.93
CA ALA A 199 -19.53 16.68 -43.18
C ALA A 199 -20.35 17.42 -44.26
N PRO A 200 -19.86 17.50 -45.51
CA PRO A 200 -20.56 18.20 -46.58
C PRO A 200 -21.93 17.54 -46.82
N GLY A 201 -23.01 18.27 -46.48
CA GLY A 201 -24.40 17.83 -46.62
C GLY A 201 -25.26 17.87 -45.36
N ALA A 202 -24.69 18.15 -44.18
CA ALA A 202 -25.49 18.26 -42.95
C ALA A 202 -26.34 19.54 -42.95
N ARG A 203 -27.66 19.40 -43.15
CA ARG A 203 -28.63 20.50 -43.01
C ARG A 203 -28.67 20.95 -41.55
N ARG A 204 -28.40 22.24 -41.31
CA ARG A 204 -28.66 22.88 -40.01
C ARG A 204 -30.17 22.85 -39.77
N ILE A 205 -30.59 22.20 -38.68
CA ILE A 205 -31.95 22.36 -38.18
C ILE A 205 -31.93 23.66 -37.38
N GLU A 206 -32.50 24.71 -37.98
CA GLU A 206 -32.74 25.97 -37.28
C GLU A 206 -33.74 25.71 -36.16
N THR A 207 -33.29 25.90 -34.92
CA THR A 207 -34.19 25.97 -33.77
C THR A 207 -34.77 27.38 -33.76
N VAL A 208 -36.05 27.46 -34.08
CA VAL A 208 -36.90 28.64 -33.91
C VAL A 208 -36.95 28.95 -32.40
N GLN A 209 -36.83 30.25 -32.09
CA GLN A 209 -36.83 30.82 -30.74
C GLN A 209 -38.11 30.53 -29.97
#